data_AF-A0A968WHB2-F1
#
_entry.id   AF-A0A968WHB2-F1
#
_cell.length_a   1.000
_cell.length_b   1.000
_cell.length_c   1.000
_cell.angle_alpha   90.00
_cell.angle_beta   90.00
_cell.angle_gamma   90.00
#
_symmetry.space_group_name_H-M   'P 1'
#
loop_
_entity.id
_entity.type
_entity.pdbx_description
1 polymer ?
#
loop_
_entity_poly.entity_id
_entity_poly.type
_entity_poly.pdbx_seq_one_letter_code
_entity_poly.pdbx_strand_id
1 'polypeptide(L)'
;MNFQSPRITLDGATYNGTAYFEKTAASTDNSSGNNIFNQQTTIANSGPGDFRHGVSALDTYNADLIIANSGAGAIAMARNTAGNIFNGNIQVNSTAGNGVSFGTGNGTSTLAAGRTIAIGVSGFSTGILELRNFTQTGATPQNLTLTGTALLQVGTNSTFNGNVTFVSPQVLLQGCSYMAPHTSRRMATATTPALATTSSTTLPPS
;
A
#
# COMPACT_ATOMS: atom_id res chain seq x y z
N MET A 1 -15.13 -15.82 -8.31
CA MET A 1 -14.13 -16.91 -8.25
C MET A 1 -13.32 -16.74 -6.98
N ASN A 2 -13.10 -17.81 -6.21
CA ASN A 2 -12.38 -17.78 -4.94
C ASN A 2 -11.32 -18.89 -4.93
N PHE A 3 -10.05 -18.52 -4.86
CA PHE A 3 -8.92 -19.43 -4.80
C PHE A 3 -8.03 -19.09 -3.61
N GLN A 4 -7.93 -20.03 -2.66
CA GLN A 4 -6.99 -19.98 -1.55
C GLN A 4 -6.04 -21.17 -1.69
N SER A 5 -4.74 -20.93 -1.67
CA SER A 5 -3.73 -21.99 -1.88
C SER A 5 -2.38 -21.64 -1.26
N PRO A 6 -1.60 -22.64 -0.81
CA PRO A 6 -0.20 -22.47 -0.43
C PRO A 6 0.63 -21.74 -1.49
N ARG A 7 0.39 -22.08 -2.77
CA ARG A 7 1.11 -21.57 -3.94
C ARG A 7 0.12 -21.01 -4.96
N ILE A 8 0.34 -19.78 -5.43
CA ILE A 8 -0.43 -19.17 -6.51
C ILE A 8 0.53 -18.40 -7.44
N THR A 9 0.46 -18.68 -8.74
CA THR A 9 1.03 -17.81 -9.78
C THR A 9 -0.07 -17.43 -10.76
N LEU A 10 -0.09 -16.15 -11.17
CA LEU A 10 -1.05 -15.61 -12.13
C LEU A 10 -0.30 -15.22 -13.41
N ASP A 11 -0.48 -16.00 -14.46
CA ASP A 11 0.38 -15.95 -15.66
C ASP A 11 -0.48 -15.95 -16.94
N GLY A 12 -0.94 -14.77 -17.38
CA GLY A 12 -1.56 -14.60 -18.70
C GLY A 12 -3.07 -14.82 -18.78
N ALA A 13 -3.78 -14.81 -17.65
CA ALA A 13 -5.21 -15.12 -17.64
C ALA A 13 -6.11 -13.88 -17.75
N THR A 14 -7.28 -14.06 -18.37
CA THR A 14 -8.35 -13.06 -18.36
C THR A 14 -9.47 -13.50 -17.41
N TYR A 15 -9.77 -12.67 -16.43
CA TYR A 15 -10.81 -12.90 -15.42
C TYR A 15 -12.00 -11.98 -15.68
N ASN A 16 -13.08 -12.55 -16.23
CA ASN A 16 -14.30 -11.81 -16.58
C ASN A 16 -15.27 -11.58 -15.41
N GLY A 17 -15.13 -12.35 -14.33
CA GLY A 17 -15.92 -12.22 -13.11
C GLY A 17 -15.08 -11.66 -11.97
N THR A 18 -15.73 -11.41 -10.81
CA THR A 18 -14.99 -11.05 -9.60
C THR A 18 -14.04 -12.17 -9.22
N ALA A 19 -12.85 -11.81 -8.75
CA ALA A 19 -11.79 -12.76 -8.45
C ALA A 19 -11.21 -12.53 -7.05
N TYR A 20 -10.90 -13.61 -6.35
CA TYR A 20 -10.23 -13.59 -5.05
C TYR A 20 -9.11 -14.61 -5.08
N PHE A 21 -7.89 -14.18 -4.81
CA PHE A 21 -6.70 -15.03 -4.75
C PHE A 21 -6.00 -14.82 -3.42
N GLU A 22 -5.84 -15.89 -2.64
CA GLU A 22 -5.16 -15.85 -1.35
C GLU A 22 -4.01 -16.86 -1.28
N LYS A 23 -2.80 -16.32 -1.12
CA LYS A 23 -1.60 -17.10 -0.86
C LYS A 23 -1.40 -17.34 0.64
N THR A 24 -1.04 -18.57 1.03
CA THR A 24 -0.96 -18.95 2.46
C THR A 24 0.39 -19.50 2.94
N ALA A 25 1.31 -19.92 2.05
CA ALA A 25 2.56 -20.58 2.46
C ALA A 25 3.83 -19.70 2.40
N ALA A 26 4.91 -20.22 3.00
CA ALA A 26 6.18 -19.53 3.23
C ALA A 26 7.02 -19.24 1.98
N SER A 27 6.82 -19.99 0.91
CA SER A 27 7.56 -19.77 -0.32
C SER A 27 7.13 -18.45 -0.98
N THR A 28 8.07 -17.72 -1.57
CA THR A 28 7.70 -16.59 -2.45
C THR A 28 7.11 -17.10 -3.75
N ASP A 29 6.02 -16.47 -4.20
CA ASP A 29 5.44 -16.70 -5.52
C ASP A 29 5.61 -15.49 -6.42
N ASN A 30 6.14 -15.73 -7.61
CA ASN A 30 6.33 -14.72 -8.64
C ASN A 30 5.29 -14.96 -9.73
N SER A 31 4.22 -14.18 -9.73
CA SER A 31 3.28 -14.10 -10.85
C SER A 31 3.93 -13.29 -11.97
N SER A 32 4.10 -13.94 -13.12
CA SER A 32 4.74 -13.39 -14.30
C SER A 32 4.00 -12.14 -14.79
N GLY A 33 2.66 -12.14 -14.71
CA GLY A 33 1.81 -11.05 -15.15
C GLY A 33 1.04 -11.39 -16.43
N ASN A 34 0.76 -10.40 -17.27
CA ASN A 34 -0.10 -10.51 -18.46
C ASN A 34 -1.57 -10.86 -18.12
N ASN A 35 -2.01 -10.55 -16.91
CA ASN A 35 -3.39 -10.81 -16.50
C ASN A 35 -4.30 -9.61 -16.81
N ILE A 36 -5.54 -9.90 -17.17
CA ILE A 36 -6.60 -8.90 -17.35
C ILE A 36 -7.73 -9.23 -16.37
N PHE A 37 -8.01 -8.31 -15.45
CA PHE A 37 -9.12 -8.44 -14.49
C PHE A 37 -10.23 -7.48 -14.88
N ASN A 38 -11.34 -7.98 -15.40
CA ASN A 38 -12.46 -7.16 -15.89
C ASN A 38 -13.42 -6.70 -14.79
N GLN A 39 -13.48 -7.43 -13.68
CA GLN A 39 -14.29 -7.10 -12.51
C GLN A 39 -13.42 -6.98 -11.26
N GLN A 40 -14.04 -6.65 -10.12
CA GLN A 40 -13.33 -6.45 -8.86
C GLN A 40 -12.45 -7.67 -8.53
N THR A 41 -11.19 -7.40 -8.17
CA THR A 41 -10.21 -8.42 -7.79
C THR A 41 -9.68 -8.18 -6.40
N THR A 42 -9.59 -9.23 -5.61
CA THR A 42 -8.89 -9.24 -4.32
C THR A 42 -7.63 -10.08 -4.43
N ILE A 43 -6.49 -9.48 -4.12
CA ILE A 43 -5.20 -10.15 -3.95
C ILE A 43 -4.89 -10.16 -2.46
N ALA A 44 -4.78 -11.36 -1.88
CA ALA A 44 -4.56 -11.57 -0.47
C ALA A 44 -3.32 -12.43 -0.21
N ASN A 45 -2.67 -12.16 0.91
CA ASN A 45 -1.57 -12.96 1.43
C ASN A 45 -1.73 -13.11 2.94
N SER A 46 -1.98 -14.33 3.39
CA SER A 46 -1.99 -14.72 4.80
C SER A 46 -0.72 -15.51 5.18
N GLY A 47 0.15 -15.78 4.20
CA GLY A 47 1.38 -16.54 4.37
C GLY A 47 2.61 -15.72 4.76
N PRO A 48 3.70 -16.40 5.17
CA PRO A 48 4.98 -15.76 5.44
C PRO A 48 5.81 -15.47 4.18
N GLY A 49 5.46 -16.05 3.02
CA GLY A 49 6.13 -15.78 1.75
C GLY A 49 5.54 -14.56 1.03
N ASP A 50 6.32 -13.94 0.16
CA ASP A 50 5.82 -12.83 -0.66
C ASP A 50 4.89 -13.32 -1.78
N PHE A 51 3.88 -12.53 -2.09
CA PHE A 51 3.09 -12.67 -3.32
C PHE A 51 3.41 -11.51 -4.27
N ARG A 52 4.08 -11.81 -5.38
CA ARG A 52 4.62 -10.81 -6.30
C ARG A 52 3.89 -10.86 -7.64
N HIS A 53 3.54 -9.69 -8.16
CA HIS A 53 2.80 -9.47 -9.42
C HIS A 53 3.59 -8.55 -10.35
N GLY A 54 3.31 -8.62 -11.65
CA GLY A 54 4.02 -7.85 -12.67
C GLY A 54 5.53 -8.12 -12.70
N VAL A 55 5.94 -9.38 -12.63
CA VAL A 55 7.37 -9.79 -12.56
C VAL A 55 8.03 -9.82 -13.94
N SER A 56 7.28 -10.15 -15.00
CA SER A 56 7.81 -10.28 -16.37
C SER A 56 6.90 -9.66 -17.43
N ALA A 57 5.60 -9.49 -17.16
CA ALA A 57 4.62 -8.84 -18.02
C ALA A 57 3.72 -7.93 -17.17
N LEU A 58 3.08 -6.93 -17.78
CA LEU A 58 2.19 -6.01 -17.08
C LEU A 58 0.85 -6.68 -16.75
N ASP A 59 0.22 -6.29 -15.64
CA ASP A 59 -1.15 -6.64 -15.31
C ASP A 59 -2.08 -5.44 -15.54
N THR A 60 -3.33 -5.72 -15.94
CA THR A 60 -4.39 -4.73 -16.14
C THR A 60 -5.58 -5.02 -15.23
N TYR A 61 -5.92 -4.06 -14.37
CA TYR A 61 -7.10 -4.11 -13.49
C TYR A 61 -8.14 -3.12 -13.99
N ASN A 62 -9.20 -3.61 -14.65
CA ASN A 62 -10.25 -2.77 -15.25
C ASN A 62 -11.32 -2.29 -14.26
N ALA A 63 -11.39 -2.92 -13.08
CA ALA A 63 -12.26 -2.55 -11.98
C ALA A 63 -11.46 -2.46 -10.67
N ASP A 64 -12.16 -2.31 -9.54
CA ASP A 64 -11.54 -2.08 -8.25
C ASP A 64 -10.62 -3.23 -7.82
N LEU A 65 -9.47 -2.88 -7.24
CA LEU A 65 -8.48 -3.80 -6.72
C LEU A 65 -8.42 -3.67 -5.19
N ILE A 66 -8.57 -4.79 -4.49
CA ILE A 66 -8.38 -4.89 -3.05
C ILE A 66 -7.11 -5.70 -2.79
N ILE A 67 -6.19 -5.13 -2.01
CA ILE A 67 -4.94 -5.78 -1.59
C ILE A 67 -4.99 -5.96 -0.07
N ALA A 68 -4.80 -7.19 0.39
CA ALA A 68 -4.91 -7.55 1.79
C ALA A 68 -3.73 -8.42 2.26
N ASN A 69 -2.78 -7.80 2.96
CA ASN A 69 -1.69 -8.53 3.62
C ASN A 69 -2.02 -8.76 5.10
N SER A 70 -2.25 -10.02 5.47
CA SER A 70 -2.47 -10.45 6.87
C SER A 70 -1.41 -11.44 7.36
N GLY A 71 -0.53 -11.90 6.48
CA GLY A 71 0.60 -12.77 6.77
C GLY A 71 1.90 -12.03 7.05
N ALA A 72 2.94 -12.77 7.41
CA ALA A 72 4.26 -12.20 7.70
C ALA A 72 5.03 -11.75 6.44
N GLY A 73 4.63 -12.19 5.24
CA GLY A 73 5.23 -11.79 3.97
C GLY A 73 4.80 -10.39 3.51
N ALA A 74 5.04 -10.10 2.24
CA ALA A 74 4.56 -8.90 1.55
C ALA A 74 3.65 -9.22 0.36
N ILE A 75 2.92 -8.22 -0.12
CA ILE A 75 2.37 -8.20 -1.47
C ILE A 75 3.14 -7.15 -2.29
N ALA A 76 3.69 -7.55 -3.44
CA ALA A 76 4.39 -6.64 -4.35
C ALA A 76 3.66 -6.56 -5.68
N MET A 77 3.14 -5.38 -6.00
CA MET A 77 2.44 -5.06 -7.24
C MET A 77 3.39 -4.39 -8.22
N ALA A 78 3.16 -4.61 -9.52
CA ALA A 78 3.97 -4.01 -10.58
C ALA A 78 5.47 -4.13 -10.30
N ARG A 79 5.94 -5.31 -9.89
CA ARG A 79 7.25 -5.45 -9.27
C ARG A 79 8.36 -5.00 -10.22
N ASN A 80 8.48 -5.63 -11.38
CA ASN A 80 9.59 -5.38 -12.30
C ASN A 80 9.14 -4.77 -13.63
N THR A 81 7.91 -5.04 -14.06
CA THR A 81 7.46 -4.67 -15.40
C THR A 81 6.79 -3.30 -15.44
N ALA A 82 7.18 -2.49 -16.43
CA ALA A 82 6.57 -1.19 -16.67
C ALA A 82 5.15 -1.34 -17.26
N GLY A 83 4.28 -0.38 -16.97
CA GLY A 83 2.98 -0.24 -17.61
C GLY A 83 1.84 -1.00 -16.96
N ASN A 84 1.91 -1.30 -15.65
CA ASN A 84 0.76 -1.86 -14.94
C ASN A 84 -0.33 -0.80 -14.78
N ILE A 85 -1.58 -1.17 -15.05
CA ILE A 85 -2.70 -0.23 -15.15
C ILE A 85 -3.77 -0.57 -14.12
N PHE A 86 -4.18 0.45 -13.37
CA PHE A 86 -5.27 0.39 -12.40
C PHE A 86 -6.37 1.36 -12.84
N ASN A 87 -7.38 0.83 -13.53
CA ASN A 87 -8.53 1.59 -14.02
C ASN A 87 -9.67 1.70 -13.00
N GLY A 88 -9.63 0.90 -11.93
CA GLY A 88 -10.49 1.02 -10.75
C GLY A 88 -9.82 1.74 -9.58
N ASN A 89 -10.55 1.83 -8.47
CA ASN A 89 -9.95 2.26 -7.19
C ASN A 89 -9.06 1.15 -6.62
N ILE A 90 -8.08 1.53 -5.81
CA ILE A 90 -7.20 0.61 -5.09
C ILE A 90 -7.50 0.74 -3.60
N GLN A 91 -7.80 -0.37 -2.94
CA GLN A 91 -7.84 -0.46 -1.49
C GLN A 91 -6.65 -1.29 -1.01
N VAL A 92 -5.84 -0.74 -0.11
CA VAL A 92 -4.68 -1.43 0.47
C VAL A 92 -4.85 -1.63 1.97
N ASN A 93 -4.52 -2.84 2.43
CA ASN A 93 -4.60 -3.23 3.84
C ASN A 93 -3.35 -4.02 4.23
N SER A 94 -2.84 -3.77 5.43
CA SER A 94 -1.74 -4.55 6.01
C SER A 94 -1.84 -4.58 7.53
N THR A 95 -2.10 -5.76 8.07
CA THR A 95 -2.25 -5.97 9.52
C THR A 95 -1.10 -6.77 10.13
N ALA A 96 -0.19 -7.28 9.29
CA ALA A 96 1.01 -8.02 9.70
C ALA A 96 2.09 -7.94 8.62
N GLY A 97 3.30 -8.37 8.97
CA GLY A 97 4.38 -8.60 8.00
C GLY A 97 4.95 -7.35 7.36
N ASN A 98 5.37 -7.49 6.11
CA ASN A 98 6.22 -6.52 5.42
C ASN A 98 5.43 -5.44 4.65
N GLY A 99 4.11 -5.61 4.49
CA GLY A 99 3.23 -4.61 3.90
C GLY A 99 2.95 -4.83 2.41
N VAL A 100 2.69 -3.72 1.71
CA VAL A 100 2.28 -3.69 0.31
C VAL A 100 3.15 -2.70 -0.45
N SER A 101 3.69 -3.13 -1.58
CA SER A 101 4.62 -2.31 -2.36
C SER A 101 4.24 -2.25 -3.82
N PHE A 102 4.51 -1.13 -4.46
CA PHE A 102 4.35 -0.92 -5.90
C PHE A 102 5.70 -0.54 -6.51
N GLY A 103 6.08 -1.21 -7.61
CA GLY A 103 7.23 -0.78 -8.41
C GLY A 103 8.60 -1.18 -7.87
N THR A 104 8.70 -2.05 -6.86
CA THR A 104 9.95 -2.34 -6.09
C THR A 104 11.15 -2.83 -6.90
N GLY A 105 10.96 -3.39 -8.09
CA GLY A 105 12.00 -3.80 -9.04
C GLY A 105 11.99 -3.01 -10.35
N ASN A 106 11.50 -1.77 -10.34
CA ASN A 106 11.40 -0.83 -11.47
C ASN A 106 10.17 -0.96 -12.36
N GLY A 107 9.21 -1.80 -11.98
CA GLY A 107 7.91 -1.71 -12.60
C GLY A 107 7.25 -0.37 -12.33
N THR A 108 6.29 -0.02 -13.18
CA THR A 108 5.58 1.26 -13.11
C THR A 108 4.08 1.03 -13.02
N SER A 109 3.40 1.92 -12.31
CA SER A 109 1.97 1.83 -12.03
C SER A 109 1.27 3.11 -12.48
N THR A 110 0.17 2.98 -13.21
CA THR A 110 -0.70 4.10 -13.57
C THR A 110 -2.07 3.93 -12.93
N LEU A 111 -2.44 4.87 -12.06
CA LEU A 111 -3.81 5.01 -11.54
C LEU A 111 -4.59 5.95 -12.46
N ALA A 112 -5.71 5.47 -13.00
CA ALA A 112 -6.53 6.22 -13.94
C ALA A 112 -7.17 7.48 -13.32
N ALA A 113 -7.52 8.44 -14.18
CA ALA A 113 -8.20 9.66 -13.75
C ALA A 113 -9.53 9.36 -13.05
N GLY A 114 -9.82 10.13 -12.00
CA GLY A 114 -11.02 9.93 -11.20
C GLY A 114 -10.90 8.84 -10.12
N ARG A 115 -9.78 8.10 -10.05
CA ARG A 115 -9.62 6.97 -9.12
C ARG A 115 -8.77 7.31 -7.90
N THR A 116 -8.95 6.52 -6.86
CA THR A 116 -8.23 6.69 -5.58
C THR A 116 -7.42 5.46 -5.22
N ILE A 117 -6.34 5.67 -4.47
CA ILE A 117 -5.74 4.68 -3.59
C ILE A 117 -6.11 5.04 -2.15
N ALA A 118 -6.69 4.10 -1.42
CA ALA A 118 -7.19 4.31 -0.06
C ALA A 118 -6.81 3.15 0.86
N ILE A 119 -6.76 3.43 2.16
CA ILE A 119 -6.67 2.38 3.17
C ILE A 119 -8.05 1.75 3.32
N GLY A 120 -8.13 0.43 3.21
CA GLY A 120 -9.39 -0.30 3.36
C GLY A 120 -9.82 -0.43 4.82
N VAL A 121 -10.98 -1.07 5.03
CA VAL A 121 -11.61 -1.20 6.36
C VAL A 121 -10.78 -2.00 7.37
N SER A 122 -9.91 -2.90 6.91
CA SER A 122 -9.01 -3.67 7.79
C SER A 122 -7.83 -2.84 8.29
N GLY A 123 -7.59 -1.67 7.69
CA GLY A 123 -6.54 -0.76 8.08
C GLY A 123 -5.16 -1.14 7.53
N PHE A 124 -4.20 -0.27 7.82
CA PHE A 124 -2.79 -0.45 7.50
C PHE A 124 -1.96 -0.04 8.72
N SER A 125 -1.68 -1.02 9.58
CA SER A 125 -1.08 -0.82 10.91
C SER A 125 0.36 -1.33 11.03
N THR A 126 0.84 -2.10 10.06
CA THR A 126 2.18 -2.71 10.07
C THR A 126 2.75 -2.84 8.66
N GLY A 127 4.08 -2.81 8.55
CA GLY A 127 4.81 -2.94 7.29
C GLY A 127 4.95 -1.61 6.55
N ILE A 128 5.42 -1.68 5.30
CA ILE A 128 5.63 -0.51 4.45
C ILE A 128 4.53 -0.48 3.40
N LEU A 129 3.84 0.66 3.25
CA LEU A 129 3.15 1.01 2.02
C LEU A 129 4.12 1.77 1.14
N GLU A 130 4.71 1.09 0.16
CA GLU A 130 5.66 1.71 -0.77
C GLU A 130 4.98 2.02 -2.10
N LEU A 131 5.00 3.30 -2.47
CA LEU A 131 4.52 3.80 -3.77
C LEU A 131 5.73 4.33 -4.55
N ARG A 132 6.34 3.49 -5.38
CA ARG A 132 7.47 3.86 -6.25
C ARG A 132 7.06 3.76 -7.71
N ASN A 133 7.55 4.69 -8.55
CA ASN A 133 7.13 4.79 -9.96
C ASN A 133 5.61 4.79 -10.15
N PHE A 134 4.90 5.46 -9.23
CA PHE A 134 3.45 5.46 -9.19
C PHE A 134 2.91 6.78 -9.76
N THR A 135 2.19 6.72 -10.87
CA THR A 135 1.63 7.89 -11.54
C THR A 135 0.12 7.91 -11.35
N GLN A 136 -0.39 8.93 -10.66
CA GLN A 136 -1.80 9.27 -10.67
C GLN A 136 -2.12 10.17 -11.87
N THR A 137 -3.03 9.74 -12.74
CA THR A 137 -3.56 10.60 -13.81
C THR A 137 -4.70 11.47 -13.27
N GLY A 138 -4.78 12.73 -13.69
CA GLY A 138 -5.82 13.66 -13.24
C GLY A 138 -5.68 14.12 -11.78
N ALA A 139 -6.51 15.06 -11.36
CA ALA A 139 -6.32 15.80 -10.10
C ALA A 139 -7.11 15.26 -8.89
N THR A 140 -7.59 14.01 -8.93
CA THR A 140 -8.37 13.41 -7.84
C THR A 140 -7.58 13.42 -6.52
N PRO A 141 -8.11 13.98 -5.42
CA PRO A 141 -7.40 13.98 -4.14
C PRO A 141 -7.09 12.56 -3.64
N GLN A 142 -5.90 12.35 -3.07
CA GLN A 142 -5.48 11.08 -2.48
C GLN A 142 -5.29 11.23 -0.97
N ASN A 143 -5.97 10.40 -0.19
CA ASN A 143 -5.95 10.47 1.26
C ASN A 143 -5.53 9.10 1.82
N LEU A 144 -4.38 9.05 2.49
CA LEU A 144 -3.86 7.84 3.12
C LEU A 144 -3.65 8.11 4.61
N THR A 145 -4.30 7.29 5.44
CA THR A 145 -4.13 7.32 6.90
C THR A 145 -3.70 5.95 7.38
N LEU A 146 -2.41 5.81 7.67
CA LEU A 146 -1.82 4.61 8.27
C LEU A 146 -1.75 4.78 9.78
N THR A 147 -1.68 3.66 10.50
CA THR A 147 -1.67 3.62 11.98
C THR A 147 -0.56 2.69 12.49
N GLY A 148 -0.48 2.50 13.81
CA GLY A 148 0.41 1.51 14.42
C GLY A 148 1.89 1.81 14.19
N THR A 149 2.61 0.83 13.63
CA THR A 149 4.05 0.91 13.32
C THR A 149 4.31 1.05 11.82
N ALA A 150 3.27 1.30 11.02
CA ALA A 150 3.41 1.33 9.58
C ALA A 150 4.19 2.55 9.06
N LEU A 151 4.91 2.32 7.96
CA LEU A 151 5.62 3.34 7.20
C LEU A 151 4.88 3.60 5.88
N LEU A 152 4.57 4.87 5.61
CA LEU A 152 4.24 5.30 4.25
C LEU A 152 5.53 5.77 3.58
N GLN A 153 5.91 5.11 2.48
CA GLN A 153 7.04 5.48 1.66
C GLN A 153 6.58 5.86 0.26
N VAL A 154 6.66 7.14 -0.07
CA VAL A 154 6.46 7.60 -1.45
C VAL A 154 7.84 7.71 -2.08
N GLY A 155 8.16 6.74 -2.93
CA GLY A 155 9.46 6.57 -3.56
C GLY A 155 9.61 7.35 -4.87
N THR A 156 10.83 7.32 -5.40
CA THR A 156 11.27 8.11 -6.56
C THR A 156 10.37 7.92 -7.78
N ASN A 157 10.25 8.98 -8.59
CA ASN A 157 9.52 8.98 -9.86
C ASN A 157 8.01 8.68 -9.69
N SER A 158 7.46 9.00 -8.53
CA SER A 158 6.02 8.99 -8.29
C SER A 158 5.44 10.38 -8.48
N THR A 159 4.26 10.46 -9.09
CA THR A 159 3.56 11.69 -9.42
C THR A 159 2.13 11.62 -8.91
N PHE A 160 1.77 12.60 -8.06
CA PHE A 160 0.40 12.83 -7.62
C PHE A 160 -0.06 14.18 -8.17
N ASN A 161 -0.98 14.11 -9.14
CA ASN A 161 -1.53 15.27 -9.81
C ASN A 161 -2.69 15.93 -9.04
N GLY A 162 -3.24 15.25 -8.02
CA GLY A 162 -4.23 15.78 -7.10
C GLY A 162 -3.63 16.21 -5.76
N ASN A 163 -4.44 16.86 -4.93
CA ASN A 163 -4.07 17.17 -3.54
C ASN A 163 -3.82 15.87 -2.76
N VAL A 164 -2.77 15.84 -1.94
CA VAL A 164 -2.45 14.68 -1.10
C VAL A 164 -2.58 15.01 0.38
N THR A 165 -3.25 14.09 1.12
CA THR A 165 -3.29 14.10 2.58
C THR A 165 -2.73 12.78 3.08
N PHE A 166 -1.47 12.81 3.54
CA PHE A 166 -0.78 11.63 4.03
C PHE A 166 -0.51 11.74 5.53
N VAL A 167 -1.11 10.83 6.28
CA VAL A 167 -0.99 10.73 7.74
C VAL A 167 -0.50 9.34 8.08
N SER A 168 0.66 9.22 8.73
CA SER A 168 1.18 7.93 9.18
C SER A 168 2.10 8.08 10.38
N PRO A 169 2.34 6.99 11.14
CA PRO A 169 3.32 6.99 12.23
C PRO A 169 4.73 7.37 11.73
N GLN A 170 5.08 6.93 10.53
CA GLN A 170 6.31 7.28 9.84
C GLN A 170 6.02 7.60 8.38
N VAL A 171 6.55 8.72 7.88
CA VAL A 171 6.44 9.16 6.49
C VAL A 171 7.83 9.33 5.91
N LEU A 172 8.10 8.70 4.77
CA LEU A 172 9.31 8.90 3.98
C LEU A 172 8.92 9.35 2.57
N LEU A 173 9.28 10.59 2.21
CA LEU A 173 9.01 11.16 0.88
C LEU A 173 10.34 11.32 0.15
N GLN A 174 10.64 10.42 -0.78
CA GLN A 174 11.90 10.42 -1.53
C GLN A 174 11.61 10.54 -3.02
N GLY A 175 12.07 11.63 -3.64
CA GLY A 175 12.08 11.77 -5.11
C GLY A 175 10.70 11.79 -5.79
N CYS A 176 9.63 12.14 -5.05
CA CYS A 176 8.27 12.28 -5.57
C CYS A 176 7.97 13.73 -5.97
N SER A 177 7.21 13.91 -7.05
CA SER A 177 6.73 15.23 -7.49
C SER A 177 5.26 15.43 -7.10
N TYR A 178 5.00 16.48 -6.31
CA TYR A 178 3.66 16.94 -5.96
C TYR A 178 3.29 18.12 -6.86
N MET A 179 2.27 17.96 -7.70
CA MET A 179 1.87 18.99 -8.67
C MET A 179 0.76 19.92 -8.14
N ALA A 180 0.31 19.69 -6.90
CA ALA A 180 -0.68 20.46 -6.16
C ALA A 180 -0.20 20.65 -4.69
N PRO A 181 -0.87 21.49 -3.87
CA PRO A 181 -0.56 21.58 -2.44
C PRO A 181 -0.54 20.20 -1.80
N HIS A 182 0.36 19.99 -0.84
CA HIS A 182 0.52 18.72 -0.14
C HIS A 182 0.55 18.94 1.37
N THR A 183 -0.16 18.10 2.14
CA THR A 183 -0.02 18.04 3.60
C THR A 183 0.48 16.66 3.99
N SER A 184 1.69 16.61 4.57
CA SER A 184 2.26 15.40 5.15
C SER A 184 2.48 15.62 6.64
N ARG A 185 1.88 14.78 7.48
CA ARG A 185 2.03 14.86 8.95
C ARG A 185 2.41 13.50 9.51
N ARG A 186 3.51 13.46 10.27
CA ARG A 186 3.82 12.35 11.16
C ARG A 186 2.84 12.36 12.32
N MET A 187 2.24 11.22 12.68
CA MET A 187 1.48 11.12 13.92
C MET A 187 2.43 11.37 15.10
N ALA A 188 2.07 12.29 16.01
CA ALA A 188 2.86 12.53 17.21
C ALA A 188 2.86 11.26 18.06
N THR A 189 4.05 10.78 18.46
CA THR A 189 4.16 9.72 19.46
C THR A 189 3.46 10.18 20.73
N ALA A 190 2.50 9.40 21.24
CA ALA A 190 1.95 9.66 22.56
C ALA A 190 3.08 9.46 23.59
N THR A 191 3.79 10.53 23.94
CA THR A 191 4.63 10.54 25.14
C THR A 191 3.66 10.47 26.32
N THR A 192 3.71 9.36 27.06
CA THR A 192 3.09 9.21 28.38
C THR A 192 3.24 10.50 29.20
N PRO A 193 2.18 11.01 29.86
CA PRO A 193 2.31 12.21 30.67
C PRO A 193 3.29 11.92 31.80
N ALA A 194 4.36 12.71 31.88
CA ALA A 194 5.24 12.71 33.05
C ALA A 194 4.40 13.12 34.26
N LEU A 195 4.28 12.20 35.21
CA LEU A 195 3.71 12.43 36.53
C LEU A 195 4.44 13.63 37.16
N ALA A 196 3.71 14.72 37.39
CA ALA A 196 4.21 15.88 38.11
C ALA A 196 4.55 15.46 39.54
N THR A 197 5.84 15.33 39.86
CA THR A 197 6.31 15.24 41.25
C THR A 197 6.34 16.65 41.83
N THR A 198 5.59 16.82 42.91
CA THR A 198 5.41 18.05 43.69
C THR A 198 6.74 18.54 44.27
N SER A 199 7.14 19.78 44.00
CA SER A 199 8.19 20.47 44.77
C SER A 199 7.55 21.10 46.01
N SER A 200 7.90 20.60 47.20
CA SER A 200 7.52 21.19 48.48
C SER A 200 8.34 22.46 48.75
N THR A 201 7.67 23.61 48.88
CA THR A 201 8.28 24.86 49.36
C THR A 201 8.35 24.85 50.89
N THR A 202 9.55 24.91 51.46
CA THR A 202 9.75 25.28 52.86
C THR A 202 9.79 26.82 52.98
N LEU A 203 8.87 27.38 53.76
CA LEU A 203 8.81 28.80 54.15
C LEU A 203 10.00 29.18 55.06
N PRO A 204 10.55 30.41 55.02
CA PRO A 204 11.46 30.91 56.04
C PRO A 204 10.69 31.46 57.26
N PRO A 205 11.25 31.37 58.49
CA PRO A 205 10.61 31.94 59.68
C PRO A 205 10.79 33.46 59.76
N SER A 206 9.82 34.06 60.47
CA SER A 206 9.56 35.48 60.75
C SER A 206 10.69 36.27 61.39
#